data_AF-A0A7W7D2M6-F1
#
_entry.id   AF-A0A7W7D2M6-F1
#
_cell.length_a   1.000
_cell.length_b   1.000
_cell.length_c   1.000
_cell.angle_alpha   90.00
_cell.angle_beta   90.00
_cell.angle_gamma   90.00
#
_symmetry.space_group_name_H-M   'P 1'
#
loop_
_entity.id
_entity.type
_entity.pdbx_description
1 polymer ?
#
loop_
_entity_poly.entity_id
_entity_poly.type
_entity_poly.pdbx_seq_one_letter_code
_entity_poly.pdbx_strand_id
1 'polypeptide(L)'
;MGRRWLGLLVVVPLALVLSGCGQDSSSKQAEDAAAGKSWVVVANGSATPSPAPSRATGTATPFPTGFLPLPTSTPAPTPTGSYSCPPVKNQIINGADATAGTTSGTVTWYNPATTDIVEYRITAISQDALIGNQRDIGWTVVTPGATCGYMTATIVGLDRDTRYVFSVDAVTTRSDSDATYGKTIARSRVVKTS
;
A
#
# COMPACT_ATOMS: atom_id res chain seq x y z
N MET A 1 -20.31 18.26 54.68
CA MET A 1 -20.91 18.73 53.41
C MET A 1 -20.38 17.82 52.30
N GLY A 2 -21.08 16.87 51.70
CA GLY A 2 -22.51 16.64 51.61
C GLY A 2 -22.98 16.91 50.18
N ARG A 3 -22.77 15.96 49.24
CA ARG A 3 -23.72 15.60 48.16
C ARG A 3 -23.24 14.39 47.37
N ARG A 4 -23.89 13.27 47.66
CA ARG A 4 -23.97 12.05 46.85
C ARG A 4 -24.95 12.31 45.70
N TRP A 5 -24.65 11.86 44.48
CA TRP A 5 -25.67 11.67 43.43
C TRP A 5 -25.56 10.26 42.86
N LEU A 6 -26.64 9.51 43.04
CA LEU A 6 -26.89 8.18 42.53
C LEU A 6 -27.60 8.27 41.17
N GLY A 7 -27.18 7.40 40.25
CA GLY A 7 -28.06 6.55 39.43
C GLY A 7 -28.73 7.15 38.19
N LEU A 8 -28.54 6.50 37.03
CA LEU A 8 -29.56 5.61 36.49
C LEU A 8 -28.98 4.65 35.43
N LEU A 9 -29.37 3.39 35.56
CA LEU A 9 -29.11 2.24 34.70
C LEU A 9 -30.07 2.25 33.50
N VAL A 10 -29.59 1.97 32.29
CA VAL A 10 -30.39 1.34 31.22
C VAL A 10 -29.52 0.28 30.54
N VAL A 11 -29.91 -0.98 30.73
CA VAL A 11 -29.31 -2.19 30.12
C VAL A 11 -30.25 -2.62 29.00
N VAL A 12 -29.72 -2.79 27.78
CA VAL A 12 -30.40 -3.43 26.65
C VAL A 12 -29.59 -4.67 26.27
N PRO A 13 -30.11 -5.90 26.42
CA PRO A 13 -29.45 -7.10 25.93
C PRO A 13 -29.87 -7.39 24.49
N LEU A 14 -28.90 -7.37 23.56
CA LEU A 14 -29.09 -7.89 22.20
C LEU A 14 -28.41 -9.26 22.12
N ALA A 15 -29.23 -10.32 22.15
CA ALA A 15 -28.79 -11.69 21.99
C ALA A 15 -28.52 -11.98 20.50
N LEU A 16 -27.25 -12.14 20.13
CA LEU A 16 -26.83 -12.68 18.84
C LEU A 16 -26.20 -14.06 19.09
N VAL A 17 -26.99 -15.08 18.77
CA VAL A 17 -26.60 -16.48 18.77
C VAL A 17 -25.91 -16.77 17.44
N LEU A 18 -24.60 -17.04 17.45
CA LEU A 18 -23.92 -17.74 16.36
C LEU A 18 -23.19 -18.95 16.94
N SER A 19 -23.89 -20.08 16.92
CA SER A 19 -23.37 -21.43 17.09
C SER A 19 -22.64 -21.88 15.81
N GLY A 20 -21.38 -22.27 15.94
CA GLY A 20 -20.61 -22.88 14.84
C GLY A 20 -19.38 -23.63 15.36
N CYS A 21 -19.60 -24.85 15.87
CA CYS A 21 -18.55 -25.83 16.20
C CYS A 21 -18.78 -27.11 15.39
N GLY A 22 -17.68 -27.79 15.03
CA GLY A 22 -17.64 -29.15 14.47
C GLY A 22 -16.96 -29.15 13.10
N GLN A 23 -15.66 -29.40 12.94
CA GLN A 23 -14.76 -30.42 13.49
C GLN A 23 -15.04 -31.83 12.97
N ASP A 24 -14.02 -32.35 12.30
CA ASP A 24 -13.92 -33.61 11.58
C ASP A 24 -14.39 -34.85 12.35
N SER A 25 -14.93 -35.83 11.62
CA SER A 25 -14.34 -37.17 11.46
C SER A 25 -15.39 -38.25 11.17
N SER A 26 -15.19 -38.93 10.04
CA SER A 26 -15.50 -40.31 9.71
C SER A 26 -16.10 -41.22 10.80
N SER A 27 -17.17 -41.95 10.49
CA SER A 27 -17.12 -43.43 10.53
C SER A 27 -18.40 -44.13 10.06
N LYS A 28 -18.15 -45.16 9.24
CA LYS A 28 -18.78 -46.49 9.22
C LYS A 28 -20.24 -46.61 8.74
N GLN A 29 -20.29 -46.93 7.46
CA GLN A 29 -21.08 -48.01 6.84
C GLN A 29 -21.50 -49.12 7.83
N ALA A 30 -22.80 -49.39 7.88
CA ALA A 30 -23.38 -50.62 8.40
C ALA A 30 -24.21 -51.27 7.29
N GLU A 31 -24.00 -52.56 7.13
CA GLU A 31 -24.54 -53.46 6.12
C GLU A 31 -25.87 -54.08 6.60
N ASP A 32 -26.78 -54.25 5.64
CA ASP A 32 -27.99 -55.07 5.54
C ASP A 32 -28.86 -55.45 6.77
N ALA A 33 -30.17 -55.15 6.65
CA ALA A 33 -31.22 -56.17 6.69
C ALA A 33 -32.63 -55.61 6.34
N ALA A 34 -33.15 -56.09 5.20
CA ALA A 34 -34.53 -56.50 4.93
C ALA A 34 -35.75 -55.54 5.12
N ALA A 35 -36.36 -55.24 3.97
CA ALA A 35 -37.80 -55.34 3.70
C ALA A 35 -38.76 -54.41 4.47
N GLY A 36 -38.65 -53.11 4.18
CA GLY A 36 -39.78 -52.19 4.18
C GLY A 36 -39.70 -51.36 2.91
N LYS A 37 -40.78 -51.26 2.13
CA LYS A 37 -40.83 -50.51 0.86
C LYS A 37 -40.35 -49.08 1.09
N SER A 38 -39.08 -48.80 0.78
CA SER A 38 -38.49 -47.48 0.89
C SER A 38 -39.00 -46.63 -0.27
N TRP A 39 -39.88 -45.68 0.05
CA TRP A 39 -40.44 -44.67 -0.84
C TRP A 39 -39.43 -43.55 -1.15
N VAL A 40 -38.19 -43.69 -0.69
CA VAL A 40 -37.13 -42.70 -0.86
C VAL A 40 -36.23 -43.16 -2.01
N VAL A 41 -36.50 -42.64 -3.19
CA VAL A 41 -35.57 -42.67 -4.32
C VAL A 41 -34.51 -41.61 -4.04
N VAL A 42 -33.32 -42.00 -3.59
CA VAL A 42 -32.15 -41.10 -3.57
C VAL A 42 -31.63 -41.01 -5.00
N ALA A 43 -32.07 -40.00 -5.74
CA ALA A 43 -31.43 -39.66 -7.00
C ALA A 43 -30.03 -39.12 -6.68
N ASN A 44 -28.99 -39.86 -7.07
CA ASN A 44 -27.62 -39.39 -6.93
C ASN A 44 -27.44 -38.17 -7.85
N GLY A 45 -27.36 -36.97 -7.26
CA GLY A 45 -27.20 -35.73 -8.02
C GLY A 45 -25.86 -35.74 -8.76
N SER A 46 -25.91 -35.49 -10.06
CA SER A 46 -24.71 -35.24 -10.86
C SER A 46 -24.10 -33.90 -10.46
N ALA A 47 -22.79 -33.85 -10.26
CA ALA A 47 -22.08 -32.61 -9.98
C ALA A 47 -22.31 -31.63 -11.13
N THR A 48 -22.90 -30.47 -10.82
CA THR A 48 -23.02 -29.36 -11.78
C THR A 48 -21.61 -29.01 -12.28
N PRO A 49 -21.33 -29.06 -13.60
CA PRO A 49 -20.05 -28.65 -14.12
C PRO A 49 -19.73 -27.21 -13.68
N SER A 50 -18.50 -26.98 -13.23
CA SER A 50 -18.04 -25.62 -12.94
C SER A 50 -18.24 -24.71 -14.15
N PRO A 51 -18.64 -23.45 -13.95
CA PRO A 51 -18.84 -22.53 -15.06
C PRO A 51 -17.54 -22.39 -15.87
N ALA A 52 -17.62 -22.67 -17.17
CA ALA A 52 -16.53 -22.39 -18.09
C ALA A 52 -16.34 -20.86 -18.19
N PRO A 53 -15.10 -20.34 -18.16
CA PRO A 53 -14.87 -18.91 -18.27
C PRO A 53 -15.38 -18.41 -19.63
N SER A 54 -16.41 -17.57 -19.61
CA SER A 54 -16.85 -16.85 -20.79
C SER A 54 -15.80 -15.79 -21.12
N ARG A 55 -15.05 -15.95 -22.22
CA ARG A 55 -14.32 -14.83 -22.82
C ARG A 55 -15.38 -13.89 -23.41
N ALA A 56 -15.59 -12.75 -22.76
CA ALA A 56 -16.22 -11.64 -23.45
C ALA A 56 -15.34 -11.32 -24.67
N THR A 57 -15.90 -11.38 -25.87
CA THR A 57 -15.28 -10.78 -27.04
C THR A 57 -15.21 -9.29 -26.75
N GLY A 58 -14.04 -8.82 -26.33
CA GLY A 58 -13.84 -7.43 -25.98
C GLY A 58 -14.29 -6.56 -27.14
N THR A 59 -15.32 -5.75 -26.93
CA THR A 59 -15.63 -4.65 -27.84
C THR A 59 -14.39 -3.76 -27.85
N ALA A 60 -13.84 -3.48 -29.04
CA ALA A 60 -12.71 -2.59 -29.18
C ALA A 60 -13.10 -1.25 -28.52
N THR A 61 -12.49 -0.95 -27.38
CA THR A 61 -12.63 0.34 -26.72
C THR A 61 -12.11 1.39 -27.70
N PRO A 62 -12.88 2.45 -28.01
CA PRO A 62 -12.39 3.50 -28.88
C PRO A 62 -11.08 4.02 -28.32
N PHE A 63 -10.06 4.06 -29.16
CA PHE A 63 -8.78 4.66 -28.81
C PHE A 63 -9.06 6.10 -28.36
N PRO A 64 -8.67 6.53 -27.15
CA PRO A 64 -8.91 7.89 -26.72
C PRO A 64 -8.15 8.84 -27.65
N THR A 65 -8.87 9.52 -28.55
CA THR A 65 -8.33 10.54 -29.47
C THR A 65 -8.26 11.91 -28.78
N GLY A 66 -7.84 11.91 -27.52
CA GLY A 66 -7.64 13.09 -26.72
C GLY A 66 -6.34 12.96 -25.95
N PHE A 67 -5.39 13.85 -26.21
CA PHE A 67 -4.35 14.11 -25.24
C PHE A 67 -5.05 14.66 -23.99
N LEU A 68 -5.05 13.89 -22.90
CA LEU A 68 -5.14 14.50 -21.58
C LEU A 68 -4.06 15.58 -21.56
N PRO A 69 -4.41 16.87 -21.37
CA PRO A 69 -3.40 17.91 -21.30
C PRO A 69 -2.43 17.49 -20.20
N LEU A 70 -1.19 17.18 -20.58
CA LEU A 70 -0.15 17.00 -19.58
C LEU A 70 -0.14 18.30 -18.78
N PRO A 71 -0.24 18.25 -17.44
CA PRO A 71 -0.10 19.46 -16.65
C PRO A 71 1.20 20.11 -17.10
N THR A 72 1.09 21.35 -17.57
CA THR A 72 2.24 22.19 -17.93
C THR A 72 3.24 22.06 -16.81
N SER A 73 4.48 21.67 -17.15
CA SER A 73 5.54 21.36 -16.20
C SER A 73 5.65 22.45 -15.14
N THR A 74 4.96 22.27 -14.01
CA THR A 74 5.10 23.17 -12.87
C THR A 74 6.55 23.03 -12.45
N PRO A 75 7.33 24.13 -12.41
CA PRO A 75 8.67 24.10 -11.85
C PRO A 75 8.58 23.40 -10.49
N ALA A 76 9.47 22.42 -10.26
CA ALA A 76 9.59 21.87 -8.91
C ALA A 76 9.82 23.07 -7.98
N PRO A 77 9.05 23.22 -6.90
CA PRO A 77 9.21 24.35 -6.01
C PRO A 77 10.66 24.35 -5.55
N THR A 78 11.40 25.41 -5.87
CA THR A 78 12.70 25.67 -5.28
C THR A 78 12.39 26.12 -3.85
N PRO A 79 12.70 25.35 -2.80
CA PRO A 79 12.50 25.78 -1.44
C PRO A 79 13.41 26.97 -1.18
N THR A 80 12.79 28.13 -1.13
CA THR A 80 13.38 29.36 -0.61
C THR A 80 13.14 29.35 0.90
N GLY A 81 14.17 29.07 1.69
CA GLY A 81 14.13 29.14 3.14
C GLY A 81 15.19 30.10 3.68
N SER A 82 14.77 31.05 4.51
CA SER A 82 15.64 31.76 5.46
C SER A 82 15.99 30.83 6.64
N TYR A 83 16.96 31.21 7.47
CA TYR A 83 17.49 30.50 8.65
C TYR A 83 16.48 30.03 9.72
N SER A 84 15.18 30.25 9.54
CA SER A 84 14.10 29.61 10.28
C SER A 84 13.46 28.58 9.36
N CYS A 85 13.62 27.28 9.65
CA CYS A 85 13.07 26.17 8.87
C CYS A 85 11.65 26.53 8.38
N PRO A 86 11.44 26.78 7.08
CA PRO A 86 10.13 27.21 6.59
C PRO A 86 9.10 26.18 7.03
N PRO A 87 7.94 26.61 7.55
CA PRO A 87 6.90 25.68 7.98
C PRO A 87 6.61 24.74 6.81
N VAL A 88 6.52 23.44 7.10
CA VAL A 88 6.28 22.37 6.13
C VAL A 88 4.98 22.68 5.40
N LYS A 89 5.08 23.45 4.33
CA LYS A 89 3.94 23.73 3.48
C LYS A 89 3.73 22.43 2.73
N ASN A 90 2.58 21.82 3.07
CA ASN A 90 1.73 20.98 2.26
C ASN A 90 2.37 19.82 1.49
N GLN A 91 2.17 18.60 2.01
CA GLN A 91 1.44 17.45 1.42
C GLN A 91 1.47 17.17 -0.10
N ILE A 92 2.35 17.80 -0.87
CA ILE A 92 2.53 17.55 -2.29
C ILE A 92 3.63 16.50 -2.38
N ILE A 93 3.31 15.35 -2.95
CA ILE A 93 4.26 14.24 -3.20
C ILE A 93 5.16 14.61 -4.40
N ASN A 94 5.70 15.82 -4.43
CA ASN A 94 6.64 16.33 -5.42
C ASN A 94 7.65 17.18 -4.66
N GLY A 95 8.93 16.84 -4.77
CA GLY A 95 9.95 17.52 -3.97
C GLY A 95 11.27 16.77 -3.83
N ALA A 96 11.38 15.58 -4.44
CA ALA A 96 12.66 14.93 -4.61
C ALA A 96 13.21 15.29 -6.00
N ASP A 97 14.45 15.74 -6.04
CA ASP A 97 15.22 15.81 -7.28
C ASP A 97 16.05 14.54 -7.40
N ALA A 98 16.17 13.98 -8.60
CA ALA A 98 16.91 12.75 -8.81
C ALA A 98 17.77 12.84 -10.06
N THR A 99 18.95 12.24 -9.99
CA THR A 99 19.85 12.03 -11.12
C THR A 99 20.21 10.56 -11.21
N ALA A 100 20.27 10.02 -12.43
CA ALA A 100 20.61 8.62 -12.66
C ALA A 100 22.04 8.50 -13.21
N GLY A 101 22.78 7.53 -12.71
CA GLY A 101 24.00 7.02 -13.31
C GLY A 101 23.72 5.76 -14.14
N THR A 102 24.75 4.97 -14.41
CA THR A 102 24.63 3.73 -15.20
C THR A 102 23.86 2.63 -14.46
N THR A 103 24.16 2.43 -13.18
CA THR A 103 23.52 1.39 -12.34
C THR A 103 23.17 1.94 -10.94
N SER A 104 23.00 3.25 -10.84
CA SER A 104 22.71 3.96 -9.60
C SER A 104 21.83 5.17 -9.86
N GLY A 105 21.26 5.72 -8.80
CA GLY A 105 20.59 7.01 -8.83
C GLY A 105 20.75 7.72 -7.51
N THR A 106 20.94 9.03 -7.57
CA THR A 106 21.10 9.91 -6.42
C THR A 106 19.84 10.75 -6.28
N VAL A 107 19.24 10.74 -5.09
CA VAL A 107 17.99 11.41 -4.77
C VAL A 107 18.26 12.46 -3.71
N THR A 108 17.77 13.68 -3.93
CA THR A 108 17.88 14.81 -3.01
C THR A 108 16.49 15.29 -2.60
N TRP A 109 16.23 15.42 -1.31
CA TRP A 109 14.94 15.86 -0.76
C TRP A 109 15.14 16.79 0.44
N TYR A 110 14.10 17.54 0.80
CA TYR A 110 14.15 18.45 1.95
C TYR A 110 13.78 17.74 3.26
N ASN A 111 14.64 17.86 4.27
CA ASN A 111 14.40 17.44 5.65
C ASN A 111 13.94 18.65 6.48
N PRO A 112 12.74 18.61 7.08
CA PRO A 112 12.28 19.68 7.96
C PRO A 112 12.88 19.61 9.38
N ALA A 113 13.61 18.55 9.71
CA ALA A 113 14.20 18.29 11.04
C ALA A 113 13.18 18.38 12.19
N THR A 114 12.00 17.80 11.97
CA THR A 114 11.00 17.62 13.02
C THR A 114 11.36 16.41 13.89
N THR A 115 11.04 16.47 15.17
CA THR A 115 11.43 15.45 16.16
C THR A 115 10.64 14.15 16.05
N ASP A 116 9.57 14.13 15.25
CA ASP A 116 8.71 12.98 15.01
C ASP A 116 9.24 12.06 13.91
N ILE A 117 10.19 12.51 13.08
CA ILE A 117 10.78 11.68 12.02
C ILE A 117 11.87 10.79 12.62
N VAL A 118 11.68 9.48 12.52
CA VAL A 118 12.61 8.45 12.99
C VAL A 118 13.66 8.14 11.92
N GLU A 119 13.21 7.92 10.69
CA GLU A 119 14.05 7.55 9.56
C GLU A 119 13.39 7.92 8.22
N TYR A 120 14.23 8.05 7.19
CA TYR A 120 13.79 8.06 5.80
C TYR A 120 14.04 6.70 5.17
N ARG A 121 13.10 6.25 4.33
CA ARG A 121 13.23 5.06 3.49
C ARG A 121 13.12 5.50 2.04
N ILE A 122 14.16 5.24 1.26
CA ILE A 122 14.24 5.64 -0.14
C ILE A 122 14.25 4.37 -0.99
N THR A 123 13.44 4.34 -2.04
CA THR A 123 13.44 3.24 -3.02
C THR A 123 13.35 3.78 -4.45
N ALA A 124 13.64 2.92 -5.42
CA ALA A 124 13.52 3.18 -6.85
C ALA A 124 12.52 2.20 -7.47
N ILE A 125 11.57 2.72 -8.24
CA ILE A 125 10.49 1.93 -8.85
C ILE A 125 10.63 2.04 -10.36
N SER A 126 10.86 0.91 -11.03
CA SER A 126 10.93 0.86 -12.50
C SER A 126 9.58 1.25 -13.11
N GLN A 127 9.63 2.14 -14.10
CA GLN A 127 8.48 2.58 -14.89
C GLN A 127 8.39 1.83 -16.22
N ASP A 128 9.32 0.92 -16.48
CA ASP A 128 9.28 0.09 -17.67
C ASP A 128 8.29 -1.06 -17.44
N ALA A 129 7.35 -1.19 -18.38
CA ALA A 129 6.38 -2.26 -18.38
C ALA A 129 7.09 -3.57 -18.73
N LEU A 130 7.09 -4.50 -17.80
CA LEU A 130 7.65 -5.84 -17.96
C LEU A 130 6.54 -6.87 -17.77
N ILE A 131 6.62 -7.98 -18.51
CA ILE A 131 5.75 -9.12 -18.29
C ILE A 131 6.24 -9.86 -17.05
N GLY A 132 5.36 -10.08 -16.09
CA GLY A 132 5.67 -10.77 -14.83
C GLY A 132 5.99 -9.83 -13.68
N ASN A 133 6.74 -10.32 -12.71
CA ASN A 133 7.07 -9.56 -11.50
C ASN A 133 8.12 -8.50 -11.83
N GLN A 134 7.84 -7.25 -11.48
CA GLN A 134 8.87 -6.21 -11.48
C GLN A 134 9.86 -6.48 -10.35
N ARG A 135 11.15 -6.26 -10.64
CA ARG A 135 12.23 -6.40 -9.66
C ARG A 135 12.05 -5.39 -8.53
N ASP A 136 12.16 -5.85 -7.30
CA ASP A 136 12.27 -4.99 -6.12
C ASP A 136 13.73 -4.54 -5.94
N ILE A 137 13.94 -3.23 -5.84
CA ILE A 137 15.26 -2.62 -5.56
C ILE A 137 15.56 -2.62 -4.06
N GLY A 138 14.53 -2.74 -3.22
CA GLY A 138 14.62 -2.64 -1.77
C GLY A 138 14.64 -1.19 -1.28
N TRP A 139 14.82 -1.06 0.04
CA TRP A 139 14.84 0.23 0.74
C TRP A 139 16.25 0.61 1.19
N THR A 140 16.65 1.85 0.89
CA THR A 140 17.80 2.50 1.52
C THR A 140 17.29 3.31 2.70
N VAL A 141 17.76 2.96 3.90
CA VAL A 141 17.39 3.66 5.15
C VAL A 141 18.39 4.77 5.43
N VAL A 142 17.88 5.97 5.75
CA VAL A 142 18.70 7.15 6.02
C VAL A 142 18.24 7.80 7.32
N THR A 143 19.17 7.97 8.25
CA THR A 143 18.94 8.69 9.51
C THR A 143 18.69 10.17 9.21
N PRO A 144 17.63 10.80 9.77
CA PRO A 144 17.34 12.20 9.53
C PRO A 144 18.46 13.11 10.04
N GLY A 145 18.73 14.21 9.32
CA GLY A 145 19.65 15.24 9.80
C GLY A 145 19.07 16.00 10.99
N ALA A 146 19.94 16.41 11.92
CA ALA A 146 19.55 17.18 13.11
C ALA A 146 19.12 18.62 12.77
N THR A 147 19.53 19.14 11.61
CA THR A 147 19.16 20.46 11.11
C THR A 147 18.29 20.34 9.87
N CYS A 148 17.38 21.29 9.68
CA CYS A 148 16.59 21.33 8.46
C CYS A 148 17.47 21.70 7.26
N GLY A 149 17.18 21.12 6.11
CA GLY A 149 18.00 21.28 4.92
C GLY A 149 17.83 20.14 3.95
N TYR A 150 18.55 20.23 2.83
CA TYR A 150 18.55 19.16 1.84
C TYR A 150 19.39 17.97 2.30
N MET A 151 18.83 16.79 2.08
CA MET A 151 19.49 15.51 2.28
C MET A 151 19.60 14.77 0.96
N THR A 152 20.61 13.93 0.84
CA THR A 152 20.90 13.17 -0.37
C THR A 152 21.19 11.71 -0.03
N ALA A 153 20.71 10.79 -0.87
CA ALA A 153 21.03 9.37 -0.80
C ALA A 153 21.27 8.80 -2.19
N THR A 154 22.13 7.80 -2.28
CA THR A 154 22.41 7.09 -3.52
C THR A 154 21.93 5.65 -3.40
N ILE A 155 21.08 5.25 -4.35
CA ILE A 155 20.63 3.87 -4.54
C ILE A 155 21.48 3.26 -5.63
N VAL A 156 21.95 2.04 -5.40
CA VAL A 156 22.82 1.29 -6.33
C VAL A 156 22.13 0.00 -6.77
N GLY A 157 22.70 -0.64 -7.80
CA GLY A 157 22.17 -1.91 -8.32
C GLY A 157 20.94 -1.73 -9.21
N LEU A 158 20.73 -0.53 -9.75
CA LEU A 158 19.69 -0.27 -10.74
C LEU A 158 20.05 -0.92 -12.08
N ASP A 159 19.04 -1.38 -12.80
CA ASP A 159 19.21 -1.89 -14.16
C ASP A 159 19.59 -0.75 -15.12
N ARG A 160 20.44 -1.06 -16.10
CA ARG A 160 20.86 -0.10 -17.15
C ARG A 160 19.70 0.21 -18.09
N ASP A 161 19.78 1.35 -18.76
CA ASP A 161 18.80 1.79 -19.77
C ASP A 161 17.33 1.77 -19.31
N THR A 162 17.08 1.85 -18.00
CA THR A 162 15.77 1.63 -17.38
C THR A 162 15.25 2.94 -16.78
N ARG A 163 13.95 3.19 -16.91
CA ARG A 163 13.29 4.39 -16.37
C ARG A 163 12.86 4.15 -14.92
N TYR A 164 13.23 5.03 -13.99
CA TYR A 164 12.90 4.94 -12.58
C TYR A 164 12.20 6.20 -12.05
N VAL A 165 11.30 6.00 -11.09
CA VAL A 165 10.84 7.04 -10.14
C VAL A 165 11.37 6.69 -8.77
N PHE A 166 11.90 7.66 -8.06
CA PHE A 166 12.37 7.50 -6.69
C PHE A 166 11.30 7.98 -5.71
N SER A 167 11.04 7.19 -4.68
CA SER A 167 10.12 7.51 -3.59
C SER A 167 10.90 7.70 -2.30
N VAL A 168 10.59 8.78 -1.58
CA VAL A 168 11.12 9.05 -0.24
C VAL A 168 9.96 8.98 0.74
N ASP A 169 10.03 7.99 1.62
CA ASP A 169 9.08 7.77 2.68
C ASP A 169 9.70 8.21 4.01
N ALA A 170 8.99 9.04 4.76
CA ALA A 170 9.35 9.37 6.13
C ALA A 170 8.62 8.40 7.06
N VAL A 171 9.36 7.80 7.99
CA VAL A 171 8.80 7.04 9.10
C VAL A 171 8.69 7.98 10.28
N THR A 172 7.47 8.23 10.73
CA THR A 172 7.18 9.15 11.83
C THR A 172 6.54 8.45 13.01
N THR A 173 6.83 8.90 14.22
CA THR A 173 6.07 8.55 15.43
C THR A 173 4.78 9.37 15.49
N ARG A 174 3.79 8.83 16.20
CA ARG A 174 2.60 9.58 16.59
C ARG A 174 2.81 10.16 17.98
N SER A 175 2.33 11.39 18.22
CA SER A 175 2.47 12.02 19.55
C SER A 175 1.53 11.42 20.61
N ASP A 176 0.45 10.77 20.17
CA ASP A 176 -0.59 10.14 20.99
C ASP A 176 -0.45 8.61 21.07
N SER A 177 0.56 8.00 20.44
CA SER A 177 0.78 6.54 20.51
C SER A 177 2.23 6.14 20.21
N ASP A 178 2.63 4.97 20.72
CA ASP A 178 3.95 4.37 20.44
C ASP A 178 4.08 3.78 19.02
N ALA A 179 3.12 4.06 18.13
CA ALA A 179 3.12 3.54 16.78
C ALA A 179 3.98 4.40 15.85
N THR A 180 4.73 3.75 14.96
CA THR A 180 5.36 4.40 13.81
C THR A 180 4.55 4.14 12.55
N TYR A 181 4.52 5.12 11.64
CA TYR A 181 3.90 4.97 10.34
C TYR A 181 4.78 5.58 9.25
N GLY A 182 4.81 4.90 8.10
CA GLY A 182 5.51 5.38 6.92
C GLY A 182 4.57 6.19 6.03
N LYS A 183 5.03 7.31 5.50
CA LYS A 183 4.32 8.09 4.49
C LYS A 183 5.29 8.61 3.45
N THR A 184 4.93 8.46 2.17
CA THR A 184 5.66 9.13 1.09
C THR A 184 5.57 10.65 1.24
N ILE A 185 6.72 11.30 1.42
CA ILE A 185 6.84 12.75 1.56
C ILE A 185 7.34 13.41 0.28
N ALA A 186 8.03 12.67 -0.58
CA ALA A 186 8.53 13.18 -1.84
C ALA A 186 8.65 12.07 -2.89
N ARG A 187 8.43 12.43 -4.16
CA ARG A 187 8.76 11.61 -5.32
C ARG A 187 9.54 12.44 -6.33
N SER A 188 10.40 11.75 -7.07
CA SER A 188 11.13 12.33 -8.19
C SER A 188 10.29 12.33 -9.46
N ARG A 189 10.77 13.06 -10.47
CA ARG A 189 10.37 12.82 -11.86
C ARG A 189 10.96 11.49 -12.35
N VAL A 190 10.49 11.00 -13.48
CA VAL A 190 11.10 9.84 -14.15
C VAL A 190 12.51 10.22 -14.61
N VAL A 191 13.51 9.42 -14.25
CA VAL A 191 14.88 9.52 -14.76
C VAL A 191 15.30 8.19 -15.36
N LYS A 192 16.22 8.22 -16.33
CA LYS A 192 16.66 7.02 -17.04
C LYS A 192 18.13 6.75 -16.74
N THR A 193 18.46 5.52 -16.38
CA THR A 193 19.86 5.08 -16.26
C THR A 193 20.51 5.00 -17.64
N SER A 194 21.82 5.26 -17.70
CA SER A 194 22.63 5.25 -18.93
C SER A 194 23.19 3.87 -19.28
#